data_AF-A0A830DIZ9-F1
#
_entry.id   AF-A0A830DIZ9-F1
#
_cell.length_a   1.000
_cell.length_b   1.000
_cell.length_c   1.000
_cell.angle_alpha   90.00
_cell.angle_beta   90.00
_cell.angle_gamma   90.00
#
_symmetry.space_group_name_H-M   'P 1'
#
loop_
_entity.id
_entity.type
_entity.pdbx_description
1 polymer ?
#
loop_
_entity_poly.entity_id
_entity_poly.type
_entity_poly.pdbx_seq_one_letter_code
_entity_poly.pdbx_strand_id
1 'polypeptide(L)' 'MTSLNNLADSVDNRCVECRCVMDLIATYSYNATVVATIPGFCRVSFRFTIDPNTECK' A
#
# COMPACT_ATOMS: atom_id res chain seq x y z
N MET A 1 17.07 6.35 6.32
CA MET A 1 16.02 5.31 6.19
C MET A 1 14.83 5.94 5.49
N THR A 2 14.55 5.53 4.26
CA THR A 2 13.36 5.96 3.52
C THR A 2 12.21 5.05 3.94
N SER A 3 11.30 5.55 4.77
CA SER A 3 10.05 4.83 5.06
C SER A 3 9.08 5.06 3.90
N LEU A 4 8.19 4.10 3.65
CA LEU A 4 7.13 4.23 2.63
C LEU A 4 6.33 5.54 2.80
N ASN A 5 6.03 5.89 4.06
CA ASN A 5 5.39 7.15 4.44
C ASN A 5 6.12 8.42 3.97
N ASN A 6 7.46 8.39 3.89
CA ASN A 6 8.25 9.55 3.45
C ASN A 6 8.36 9.64 1.92
N LEU A 7 7.91 8.62 1.18
CA LEU A 7 7.92 8.66 -0.28
C LEU A 7 6.70 9.41 -0.82
N ALA A 8 5.54 9.32 -0.15
CA ALA A 8 4.22 9.82 -0.56
C ALA A 8 4.03 11.35 -0.78
N ASP A 9 5.10 12.16 -0.79
CA ASP A 9 5.01 13.62 -0.88
C ASP A 9 4.56 14.12 -2.26
N SER A 10 4.87 13.40 -3.35
CA SER A 10 4.38 13.69 -4.70
C SER A 10 3.33 12.67 -5.17
N VAL A 11 2.47 13.06 -6.11
CA VAL A 11 1.47 12.16 -6.73
C VAL A 11 2.15 10.97 -7.40
N ASP A 12 3.27 11.21 -8.10
CA ASP A 12 4.06 10.16 -8.73
C ASP A 12 4.59 9.16 -7.71
N ASN A 13 5.09 9.64 -6.57
CA ASN A 13 5.59 8.77 -5.53
C ASN A 13 4.48 7.98 -4.84
N ARG A 14 3.26 8.53 -4.72
CA ARG A 14 2.10 7.78 -4.21
C ARG A 14 1.70 6.66 -5.17
N CYS A 15 1.77 6.90 -6.48
CA CYS A 15 1.52 5.86 -7.47
C CYS A 15 2.55 4.73 -7.36
N VAL A 16 3.83 5.08 -7.22
CA VAL A 16 4.92 4.11 -7.06
C VAL A 16 4.77 3.34 -5.75
N GLU A 17 4.50 4.02 -4.63
CA GLU A 17 4.27 3.39 -3.32
C GLU A 17 3.10 2.42 -3.37
N CYS A 18 1.96 2.86 -3.93
CA CYS A 18 0.78 2.03 -4.10
C CYS A 18 1.09 0.78 -4.94
N ARG A 19 1.77 0.92 -6.08
CA ARG A 19 2.13 -0.23 -6.93
C ARG A 19 3.03 -1.22 -6.21
N CYS A 20 4.09 -0.74 -5.54
CA CYS A 20 4.99 -1.60 -4.77
C CYS A 20 4.25 -2.39 -3.69
N VAL A 21 3.32 -1.74 -2.98
CA VAL A 21 2.51 -2.40 -1.95
C VAL A 21 1.57 -3.43 -2.60
N MET A 22 0.88 -3.09 -3.69
CA MET A 22 -0.02 -4.02 -4.38
C MET A 22 0.69 -5.23 -4.99
N ASP A 23 1.88 -5.04 -5.57
CA ASP A 23 2.70 -6.14 -6.10
C ASP A 23 3.15 -7.09 -4.99
N LEU A 24 3.54 -6.54 -3.83
CA LEU A 24 3.89 -7.33 -2.66
C LEU A 24 2.68 -8.16 -2.19
N ILE A 25 1.49 -7.56 -2.19
CA ILE A 25 0.23 -8.20 -1.81
C ILE A 25 -0.14 -9.31 -2.78
N ALA A 26 -0.04 -9.05 -4.09
CA ALA A 26 -0.30 -10.04 -5.13
C ALA A 26 0.68 -11.23 -5.04
N THR A 27 1.92 -10.98 -4.64
CA THR A 27 2.96 -12.01 -4.53
C THR A 27 2.81 -12.87 -3.28
N TYR A 28 2.47 -12.27 -2.13
CA TYR A 28 2.55 -12.93 -0.82
C TYR A 28 1.20 -13.15 -0.12
N SER A 29 0.10 -12.59 -0.64
CA SER A 29 -1.21 -12.68 -0.01
C SER A 29 -2.17 -13.49 -0.88
N TYR A 30 -2.62 -14.62 -0.35
CA TYR A 30 -3.74 -15.38 -0.91
C TYR A 30 -5.10 -14.76 -0.50
N ASN A 31 -5.12 -13.95 0.57
CA ASN A 31 -6.32 -13.35 1.14
C ASN A 31 -6.17 -11.84 1.28
N ALA A 32 -6.66 -11.13 0.27
CA ALA A 32 -6.61 -9.68 0.20
C ALA A 32 -7.29 -8.98 1.41
N THR A 33 -8.28 -9.64 2.03
CA THR A 33 -8.95 -9.16 3.24
C THR A 33 -8.00 -9.00 4.43
N VAL A 34 -7.05 -9.92 4.61
CA VAL A 34 -6.09 -9.82 5.72
C VAL A 34 -5.17 -8.63 5.50
N VAL A 35 -4.78 -8.38 4.26
CA VAL A 35 -3.90 -7.27 3.93
C VAL A 35 -4.56 -5.92 4.18
N ALA A 36 -5.84 -5.77 3.84
CA ALA A 36 -6.60 -4.55 4.14
C ALA A 36 -6.60 -4.19 5.64
N THR A 37 -6.36 -5.16 6.53
CA THR A 37 -6.29 -4.93 7.99
C THR A 37 -4.89 -4.59 8.52
N ILE A 38 -3.82 -4.83 7.75
CA ILE A 38 -2.43 -4.54 8.14
C ILE A 38 -2.23 -3.08 8.56
N PRO A 39 -2.76 -2.07 7.84
CA PRO A 39 -2.63 -0.68 8.26
C PRO A 39 -3.13 -0.44 9.69
N GLY A 40 -4.29 -1.02 10.03
CA GLY A 40 -4.87 -0.94 11.37
C GLY A 40 -4.01 -1.61 12.43
N PHE A 41 -3.45 -2.80 12.14
CA PHE A 41 -2.58 -3.52 13.08
C PHE A 41 -1.25 -2.80 13.34
N CYS A 42 -0.61 -2.31 12.27
CA CYS A 42 0.67 -1.61 12.38
C CYS A 42 0.51 -0.12 12.73
N ARG A 43 -0.73 0.37 12.88
CA ARG A 43 -1.05 1.80 13.09
C ARG A 43 -0.38 2.70 12.04
N VAL A 44 -0.32 2.23 10.81
CA VAL A 44 0.19 2.98 9.66
C VAL A 44 -0.98 3.44 8.80
N SER A 45 -0.85 4.64 8.24
CA SER A 45 -1.88 5.25 7.41
C SER A 45 -1.32 5.50 6.03
N PHE A 46 -1.85 4.81 5.02
CA PHE A 46 -1.54 5.10 3.63
C PHE A 46 -2.47 6.20 3.12
N ARG A 47 -2.03 6.94 2.09
CA ARG A 47 -2.87 7.91 1.36
C ARG A 47 -3.81 7.24 0.35
N PHE A 48 -3.83 5.91 0.32
CA PHE A 48 -4.63 5.05 -0.55
C PHE A 48 -5.19 3.87 0.25
N THR A 49 -6.26 3.27 -0.25
CA THR A 49 -6.83 2.05 0.34
C THR A 49 -6.01 0.85 -0.10
N ILE A 50 -5.79 -0.11 0.80
CA ILE A 50 -5.19 -1.39 0.42
C ILE A 50 -6.30 -2.39 0.11
N ASP A 51 -6.61 -2.53 -1.17
CA ASP A 51 -7.55 -3.48 -1.74
C ASP A 51 -6.97 -4.09 -3.04
N PRO A 52 -7.20 -5.38 -3.34
CA PRO A 52 -6.70 -6.01 -4.57
C PRO A 52 -7.19 -5.35 -5.87
N ASN A 53 -8.27 -4.56 -5.81
CA ASN A 53 -8.82 -3.82 -6.95
C ASN A 53 -8.43 -2.33 -6.90
N THR A 54 -7.51 -1.93 -6.02
CA THR A 54 -7.06 -0.55 -5.94
C THR A 54 -6.34 -0.16 -7.22
N GLU A 55 -6.83 0.89 -7.87
CA GLU A 55 -6.14 1.49 -8.99
C GLU A 55 -5.16 2.55 -8.48
N CYS A 56 -3.85 2.27 -8.58
CA CYS A 56 -2.78 3.19 -8.21
C CYS A 56 -2.59 4.31 -9.26
N LYS A 57 -3.57 5.21 -9.33
CA LYS A 57 -3.66 6.38 -10.23
C LYS A 57 -3.51 7.69 -9.47
#